data_AF-A0A2S7NS71-F1
#
_entry.id   AF-A0A2S7NS71-F1
#
_cell.length_a   1.000
_cell.length_b   1.000
_cell.length_c   1.000
_cell.angle_alpha   90.00
_cell.angle_beta   90.00
_cell.angle_gamma   90.00
#
_symmetry.space_group_name_H-M   'P 1'
#
loop_
_entity.id
_entity.type
_entity.pdbx_description
1 polymer ?
#
loop_
_entity_poly.entity_id
_entity_poly.type
_entity_poly.pdbx_seq_one_letter_code
_entity_poly.pdbx_strand_id
1 'polypeptide(L)'
;MPGYAHQKEVASAAVAFFFIYYLFFGFGWQGVPWLYPTEINSLSMRTKGAALGTATNWIFNFMVVEITPIGIESLGWRFYIIWTVFNAVFVPVVYLFYPETSDRTLEDIDRLFRENTSVIVCNQPDAISRKRPARYFESERGVGLDSSERKSVRSDGKEGGFGGVLAEHDERV
;
A
#
# COMPACT_ATOMS: atom_id res chain seq x y z
N MET A 1 24.55 -15.32 -34.17
CA MET A 1 25.85 -15.33 -34.88
C MET A 1 26.29 -16.78 -35.01
N PRO A 2 26.30 -17.37 -36.22
CA PRO A 2 26.80 -18.73 -36.42
C PRO A 2 28.32 -18.74 -36.18
N GLY A 3 28.82 -19.64 -35.32
CA GLY A 3 30.27 -19.84 -35.11
C GLY A 3 30.85 -19.44 -33.75
N TYR A 4 30.03 -19.21 -32.71
CA TYR A 4 30.55 -18.88 -31.37
C TYR A 4 30.95 -20.14 -30.58
N ALA A 5 32.24 -20.30 -30.28
CA ALA A 5 32.80 -21.52 -29.67
C ALA A 5 32.13 -21.94 -28.35
N HIS A 6 31.62 -20.97 -27.57
CA HIS A 6 30.98 -21.21 -26.28
C HIS A 6 29.45 -21.05 -26.30
N GLN A 7 28.79 -21.14 -27.47
CA GLN A 7 27.35 -20.86 -27.62
C GLN A 7 26.47 -21.64 -26.64
N LYS A 8 26.78 -22.92 -26.38
CA LYS A 8 26.02 -23.75 -25.43
C LYS A 8 26.23 -23.32 -23.98
N GLU A 9 27.46 -22.97 -23.61
CA GLU A 9 27.81 -22.53 -22.25
C GLU A 9 27.17 -21.19 -21.92
N VAL A 10 27.24 -20.21 -22.85
CA VAL A 10 26.59 -18.91 -22.65
C VAL A 10 25.06 -19.01 -22.65
N ALA A 11 24.48 -19.89 -23.47
CA ALA A 11 23.04 -20.13 -23.45
C ALA A 11 22.59 -20.78 -22.13
N SER A 12 23.34 -21.76 -21.62
CA SER A 12 23.07 -22.40 -20.34
C SER A 12 23.15 -21.41 -19.18
N ALA A 13 24.18 -20.56 -19.15
CA ALA A 13 24.32 -19.50 -18.16
C ALA A 13 23.16 -18.49 -18.24
N ALA A 14 22.78 -18.05 -19.45
CA ALA A 14 21.66 -17.12 -19.64
C ALA A 14 20.33 -17.70 -19.09
N VAL A 15 20.06 -18.98 -19.38
CA VAL A 15 18.87 -19.67 -18.85
C VAL A 15 18.89 -19.74 -17.32
N ALA A 16 20.05 -20.04 -16.71
CA ALA A 16 20.18 -20.04 -15.26
C ALA A 16 19.90 -18.66 -14.65
N PHE A 17 20.43 -17.58 -15.22
CA PHE A 17 20.15 -16.22 -14.78
C PHE A 17 18.67 -15.83 -14.95
N PHE A 18 18.02 -16.28 -16.02
CA PHE A 18 16.56 -16.08 -16.19
C PHE A 18 15.77 -16.75 -15.06
N PHE A 19 16.09 -17.99 -14.69
CA PHE A 19 15.41 -18.67 -13.58
C PHE A 19 15.62 -17.94 -12.26
N ILE A 20 16.84 -17.49 -11.97
CA ILE A 20 17.14 -16.70 -10.76
C ILE A 20 16.31 -15.41 -10.74
N TYR A 21 16.27 -14.69 -11.87
CA TYR A 21 15.42 -13.50 -12.01
C TYR A 21 13.95 -13.83 -11.76
N TYR A 22 13.41 -14.89 -12.36
CA TYR A 22 12.02 -15.30 -12.17
C TYR A 22 11.70 -15.69 -10.72
N LEU A 23 12.65 -16.26 -9.98
CA LEU A 23 12.47 -16.57 -8.56
C LEU A 23 12.31 -15.29 -7.74
N PHE A 24 13.22 -14.32 -7.88
CA PHE A 24 13.12 -13.05 -7.14
C PHE A 24 11.89 -12.24 -7.56
N PHE A 25 11.58 -12.22 -8.85
CA PHE A 25 10.37 -11.58 -9.38
C PHE A 25 9.12 -12.24 -8.81
N GLY A 26 9.09 -13.58 -8.73
CA GLY A 26 8.00 -14.35 -8.14
C GLY A 26 7.79 -14.09 -6.65
N PHE A 27 8.86 -14.05 -5.86
CA PHE A 27 8.74 -13.85 -4.41
C PHE A 27 8.42 -12.41 -4.03
N GLY A 28 8.96 -11.42 -4.73
CA GLY A 28 8.76 -10.00 -4.39
C GLY A 28 7.66 -9.36 -5.22
N TRP A 29 7.87 -9.28 -6.53
CA TRP A 29 7.10 -8.40 -7.39
C TRP A 29 5.77 -8.98 -7.86
N GLN A 30 5.56 -10.30 -7.78
CA GLN A 30 4.29 -10.88 -8.23
C GLN A 30 3.15 -10.67 -7.26
N GLY A 31 3.39 -10.64 -5.94
CA GLY A 31 2.32 -10.47 -4.95
C GLY A 31 2.07 -9.01 -4.57
N VAL A 32 3.14 -8.24 -4.44
CA VAL A 32 3.11 -6.88 -3.88
C VAL A 32 2.17 -5.94 -4.65
N PRO A 33 2.22 -5.83 -6.00
CA PRO A 33 1.38 -4.89 -6.74
C PRO A 33 -0.12 -5.20 -6.71
N TRP A 34 -0.52 -6.43 -6.39
CA TRP A 34 -1.94 -6.80 -6.26
C TRP A 34 -2.48 -6.56 -4.87
N LEU A 35 -1.63 -6.75 -3.85
CA LEU A 35 -2.01 -6.53 -2.45
C LEU A 35 -1.95 -5.04 -2.09
N TYR A 36 -0.91 -4.35 -2.55
CA TYR A 36 -0.61 -2.98 -2.17
C TYR A 36 -1.76 -1.98 -2.45
N PRO A 37 -2.47 -2.02 -3.59
CA PRO A 37 -3.64 -1.17 -3.84
C PRO A 37 -4.76 -1.34 -2.80
N THR A 38 -4.90 -2.52 -2.21
CA THR A 38 -5.93 -2.77 -1.19
C THR A 38 -5.54 -2.21 0.18
N GLU A 39 -4.24 -2.09 0.45
CA GLU A 39 -3.67 -1.57 1.70
C GLU A 39 -3.62 -0.04 1.72
N ILE A 40 -3.34 0.60 0.58
CA ILE A 40 -3.26 2.05 0.44
C ILE A 40 -4.63 2.74 0.27
N ASN A 41 -5.60 2.08 -0.39
CA ASN A 41 -6.88 2.72 -0.63
C ASN A 41 -7.80 2.66 0.59
N SER A 42 -8.36 3.82 0.94
CA SER A 42 -9.43 3.93 1.95
C SER A 42 -10.66 3.11 1.56
N LEU A 43 -11.44 2.66 2.55
CA LEU A 43 -12.57 1.76 2.36
C LEU A 43 -13.55 2.22 1.27
N SER A 44 -13.80 3.52 1.18
CA SER A 44 -14.74 4.12 0.23
C SER A 44 -14.19 4.24 -1.20
N MET A 45 -12.86 4.29 -1.39
CA MET A 45 -12.23 4.46 -2.70
C MET A 45 -11.59 3.18 -3.25
N ARG A 46 -11.50 2.12 -2.44
CA ARG A 46 -10.85 0.85 -2.80
C ARG A 46 -11.27 0.28 -4.14
N THR A 47 -12.56 0.23 -4.44
CA THR A 47 -13.06 -0.32 -5.71
C THR A 47 -12.61 0.51 -6.92
N LYS A 48 -12.63 1.85 -6.79
CA LYS A 48 -12.21 2.76 -7.87
C LYS A 48 -10.71 2.70 -8.11
N GLY A 49 -9.92 2.69 -7.02
CA GLY A 49 -8.47 2.56 -7.08
C GLY A 49 -8.03 1.20 -7.64
N ALA A 50 -8.65 0.11 -7.21
CA ALA A 50 -8.37 -1.24 -7.72
C ALA A 50 -8.74 -1.39 -9.20
N ALA A 51 -9.88 -0.84 -9.63
CA ALA A 51 -10.28 -0.85 -11.04
C ALA A 51 -9.27 -0.07 -11.92
N LEU A 52 -8.85 1.12 -11.49
CA LEU A 52 -7.84 1.91 -12.22
C LEU A 52 -6.48 1.22 -12.26
N GLY A 53 -6.05 0.62 -11.15
CA GLY A 53 -4.81 -0.16 -11.08
C GLY A 53 -4.82 -1.35 -12.03
N THR A 54 -5.94 -2.08 -12.06
CA THR A 54 -6.13 -3.22 -12.98
C THR A 54 -6.16 -2.77 -14.44
N ALA A 55 -6.91 -1.71 -14.77
CA ALA A 55 -6.97 -1.16 -16.11
C ALA A 55 -5.58 -0.71 -16.60
N THR A 56 -4.84 0.00 -15.75
CA THR A 56 -3.47 0.46 -16.04
C THR A 56 -2.53 -0.72 -16.27
N ASN A 57 -2.62 -1.77 -15.44
CA ASN A 57 -1.85 -3.00 -15.62
C ASN A 57 -2.11 -3.67 -16.97
N TRP A 58 -3.37 -3.80 -17.38
CA TRP A 58 -3.73 -4.39 -18.67
C TRP A 58 -3.29 -3.53 -19.87
N ILE A 59 -3.39 -2.20 -19.77
CA ILE A 59 -2.91 -1.27 -20.81
C ILE A 59 -1.41 -1.41 -20.99
N PHE A 60 -0.63 -1.43 -19.90
CA PHE A 60 0.81 -1.61 -19.98
C PHE A 60 1.18 -3.00 -20.50
N ASN A 61 0.51 -4.07 -20.06
CA ASN A 61 0.72 -5.41 -20.62
C ASN A 61 0.50 -5.42 -22.14
N PHE A 62 -0.58 -4.81 -22.62
CA PHE A 62 -0.83 -4.69 -24.05
C PHE A 62 0.28 -3.90 -24.77
N MET A 63 0.69 -2.76 -24.22
CA MET A 63 1.77 -1.94 -24.77
C MET A 63 3.09 -2.71 -24.88
N VAL A 64 3.45 -3.48 -23.85
CA VAL A 64 4.68 -4.28 -23.86
C VAL A 64 4.61 -5.38 -24.92
N VAL A 65 3.48 -6.08 -25.04
CA VAL A 65 3.29 -7.13 -26.05
C VAL A 65 3.44 -6.57 -27.46
N GLU A 66 2.93 -5.37 -27.73
CA GLU A 66 3.01 -4.74 -29.06
C GLU A 66 4.41 -4.19 -29.38
N ILE A 67 5.09 -3.58 -28.40
CA ILE A 67 6.44 -3.02 -28.59
C ILE A 67 7.52 -4.10 -28.70
N THR A 68 7.36 -5.23 -28.00
CA THR A 68 8.37 -6.29 -27.94
C THR A 68 8.79 -6.86 -29.30
N PRO A 69 7.89 -7.26 -30.22
CA PRO A 69 8.29 -7.81 -31.52
C PRO A 69 9.09 -6.79 -32.35
N ILE A 70 8.60 -5.54 -32.42
CA ILE A 70 9.24 -4.45 -33.16
C ILE A 70 10.61 -4.10 -32.56
N GLY A 71 10.69 -4.10 -31.23
CA GLY A 71 11.92 -3.83 -30.48
C GLY A 71 12.99 -4.91 -30.67
N ILE A 72 12.61 -6.19 -30.70
CA ILE A 72 13.54 -7.29 -30.94
C ILE A 72 14.01 -7.31 -32.40
N GLU A 73 13.13 -7.03 -33.36
CA GLU A 73 13.50 -6.99 -34.78
C GLU A 73 14.52 -5.87 -35.08
N SER A 74 14.33 -4.68 -34.47
CA SER A 74 15.17 -3.51 -34.73
C SER A 74 16.44 -3.44 -33.87
N LEU A 75 16.38 -3.79 -32.59
CA LEU A 75 17.50 -3.66 -31.64
C LEU A 75 18.14 -4.99 -31.22
N GLY A 76 17.50 -6.13 -31.48
CA GLY A 76 17.99 -7.46 -31.10
C GLY A 76 18.30 -7.54 -29.60
N TRP A 77 19.54 -7.91 -29.25
CA TRP A 77 19.96 -8.09 -27.86
C TRP A 77 19.94 -6.80 -27.03
N ARG A 78 20.04 -5.62 -27.68
CA ARG A 78 20.07 -4.32 -26.97
C ARG A 78 18.71 -3.97 -26.37
N PHE A 79 17.63 -4.57 -26.88
CA PHE A 79 16.28 -4.39 -26.34
C PHE A 79 16.20 -4.84 -24.87
N TYR A 80 16.95 -5.89 -24.48
CA TYR A 80 17.00 -6.34 -23.09
C TYR A 80 17.60 -5.31 -22.13
N ILE A 81 18.52 -4.45 -22.58
CA ILE A 81 19.12 -3.40 -21.76
C ILE A 81 18.06 -2.39 -21.31
N ILE A 82 17.11 -2.06 -22.17
CA ILE A 82 16.02 -1.13 -21.84
C ILE A 82 15.24 -1.67 -20.63
N TRP A 83 14.87 -2.95 -20.65
CA TRP A 83 14.20 -3.61 -19.53
C TRP A 83 15.05 -3.65 -18.26
N THR A 84 16.35 -3.85 -18.38
CA THR A 84 17.27 -3.77 -17.23
C THR A 84 17.29 -2.38 -16.60
N VAL A 85 17.32 -1.32 -17.42
CA VAL A 85 17.29 0.08 -16.94
C VAL A 85 15.95 0.39 -16.27
N PHE A 86 14.83 -0.02 -16.86
CA PHE A 86 13.51 0.14 -16.22
C PHE A 86 13.45 -0.55 -14.85
N ASN A 87 13.93 -1.80 -14.75
CA ASN A 87 14.03 -2.50 -13.47
C ASN A 87 14.93 -1.76 -12.46
N ALA A 88 16.06 -1.21 -12.92
CA ALA A 88 16.97 -0.44 -12.07
C ALA A 88 16.34 0.87 -11.57
N VAL A 89 15.50 1.53 -12.38
CA VAL A 89 14.76 2.75 -12.00
C VAL A 89 13.61 2.45 -11.03
N PHE A 90 13.01 1.25 -11.10
CA PHE A 90 11.98 0.87 -10.13
C PHE A 90 12.50 0.79 -8.70
N VAL A 91 13.76 0.39 -8.49
CA VAL A 91 14.37 0.29 -7.15
C VAL A 91 14.33 1.62 -6.36
N PRO A 92 14.86 2.75 -6.87
CA PRO A 92 14.78 4.02 -6.17
C PRO A 92 13.34 4.56 -6.11
N VAL A 93 12.50 4.29 -7.11
CA VAL A 93 11.08 4.72 -7.06
C VAL A 93 10.36 4.05 -5.89
N VAL A 94 10.52 2.74 -5.72
CA VAL A 94 9.93 2.02 -4.59
C VAL A 94 10.51 2.55 -3.28
N TYR A 95 11.84 2.73 -3.20
CA TYR A 95 12.48 3.24 -1.99
C TYR A 95 11.98 4.64 -1.59
N LEU A 96 11.75 5.55 -2.55
CA LEU A 96 11.40 6.93 -2.28
C LEU A 96 9.89 7.17 -2.09
N PHE A 97 9.03 6.40 -2.78
CA PHE A 97 7.60 6.70 -2.89
C PHE A 97 6.69 5.69 -2.18
N TYR A 98 7.17 4.49 -1.83
CA TYR A 98 6.33 3.47 -1.21
C TYR A 98 6.50 3.46 0.31
N PRO A 99 5.49 3.91 1.09
CA PRO A 99 5.48 3.70 2.53
C PRO A 99 5.36 2.20 2.89
N GLU A 100 5.97 1.82 4.00
CA GLU A 100 5.83 0.49 4.58
C GLU A 100 4.42 0.32 5.17
N THR A 101 3.66 -0.64 4.63
CA THR A 101 2.27 -0.91 5.00
C THR A 101 2.12 -2.06 6.00
N SER A 102 3.20 -2.79 6.33
CA SER A 102 3.16 -3.93 7.26
C SER A 102 2.67 -3.53 8.66
N ASP A 103 1.82 -4.37 9.27
CA ASP A 103 1.32 -4.23 10.66
C ASP A 103 0.57 -2.91 10.95
N ARG A 104 -0.05 -2.31 9.92
CA ARG A 104 -0.88 -1.10 10.03
C ARG A 104 -2.35 -1.40 9.81
N THR A 105 -3.21 -0.70 10.55
CA THR A 105 -4.65 -0.70 10.28
C THR A 105 -4.96 0.23 9.10
N LEU A 106 -6.09 0.01 8.44
CA LEU A 106 -6.52 0.84 7.31
C LEU A 106 -6.77 2.29 7.75
N GLU A 107 -7.18 2.48 9.00
CA GLU A 107 -7.39 3.77 9.65
C GLU A 107 -6.07 4.51 9.90
N ASP A 108 -5.00 3.80 10.26
CA ASP A 108 -3.67 4.38 10.44
C ASP A 108 -3.08 4.88 9.11
N ILE A 109 -3.31 4.13 8.03
CA ILE A 109 -2.88 4.53 6.69
C ILE A 109 -3.63 5.79 6.21
N ASP A 110 -4.94 5.87 6.43
CA ASP A 110 -5.72 7.10 6.10
C ASP A 110 -5.23 8.31 6.91
N ARG A 111 -4.86 8.12 8.19
CA ARG A 111 -4.24 9.17 9.01
C ARG A 111 -2.86 9.56 8.52
N LEU A 112 -2.02 8.59 8.14
CA LEU A 112 -0.69 8.85 7.59
C LEU A 112 -0.77 9.77 6.36
N PHE A 113 -1.70 9.50 5.43
CA PHE A 113 -1.90 10.33 4.23
C PHE A 113 -2.56 11.70 4.52
N ARG A 114 -3.35 11.82 5.59
CA ARG A 114 -3.95 13.11 6.01
C ARG A 114 -2.94 14.03 6.71
N GLU A 115 -2.10 13.45 7.57
CA GLU A 115 -1.12 14.20 8.37
C GLU A 115 0.14 14.52 7.55
N ASN A 116 0.51 13.67 6.60
CA ASN A 116 1.73 13.82 5.81
C ASN A 116 1.42 14.13 4.34
N THR A 117 1.62 15.38 3.95
CA THR A 117 1.44 15.86 2.57
C THR A 117 2.67 15.64 1.68
N SER A 118 3.80 15.17 2.24
CA SER A 118 5.02 14.95 1.46
C SER A 118 4.95 13.66 0.64
N VAL A 119 5.11 13.78 -0.68
CA VAL A 119 5.12 12.66 -1.64
C VAL A 119 6.36 11.74 -1.46
N ILE A 120 7.40 12.23 -0.78
CA ILE A 120 8.66 11.50 -0.55
C ILE A 120 8.61 10.85 0.84
N VAL A 121 8.64 9.52 0.87
CA VAL A 121 8.55 8.66 2.06
C VAL A 121 9.86 8.64 2.85
N CYS A 122 11.02 8.78 2.19
CA CYS A 122 12.33 8.67 2.85
C CYS A 122 12.61 9.69 3.94
N ASN A 123 11.86 10.80 3.99
CA ASN A 123 12.04 11.82 5.02
C ASN A 123 11.19 11.56 6.28
N GLN A 124 10.49 10.42 6.36
CA GLN A 124 9.54 10.12 7.43
C GLN A 124 9.80 8.75 8.08
N PRO A 125 10.36 8.70 9.30
CA PRO A 125 10.64 7.44 9.99
C PRO A 125 9.34 6.66 10.32
N ASP A 126 8.22 7.36 10.52
CA ASP A 126 6.91 6.76 10.81
C ASP A 126 6.33 5.99 9.62
N ALA A 127 6.73 6.33 8.39
CA ALA A 127 6.29 5.71 7.13
C ALA A 127 7.22 4.57 6.66
N ILE A 128 8.41 4.42 7.27
CA ILE A 128 9.40 3.38 6.94
C ILE A 128 9.39 2.25 7.98
N SER A 129 8.90 2.52 9.20
CA SER A 129 8.87 1.53 10.28
C SER A 129 7.87 0.40 10.02
N ARG A 130 8.39 -0.83 9.96
CA ARG A 130 7.64 -2.09 9.97
C ARG A 130 6.78 -2.30 11.22
N LYS A 131 7.22 -1.79 12.37
CA LYS A 131 6.44 -1.88 13.62
C LYS A 131 5.49 -0.71 13.70
N ARG A 132 4.26 -0.97 14.14
CA ARG A 132 3.27 0.05 14.48
C ARG A 132 3.83 1.01 15.56
N PRO A 133 4.03 2.31 15.26
CA PRO A 133 4.53 3.31 16.20
C PRO A 133 3.56 3.51 17.37
N ALA A 134 4.10 3.76 18.55
CA ALA A 134 3.34 3.95 19.79
C ALA A 134 2.26 5.05 19.68
N ARG A 135 2.49 6.08 18.86
CA ARG A 135 1.57 7.21 18.64
C ARG A 135 0.18 6.77 18.16
N TYR A 136 0.10 5.74 17.30
CA TYR A 136 -1.18 5.26 16.80
C TYR A 136 -2.00 4.58 17.92
N PHE A 137 -1.36 3.80 18.79
CA PHE A 137 -2.01 3.21 19.96
C PHE A 137 -2.51 4.26 20.96
N GLU A 138 -1.73 5.32 21.19
CA GLU A 138 -2.14 6.43 22.07
C GLU A 138 -3.35 7.18 21.51
N SER A 139 -3.41 7.38 20.20
CA SER A 139 -4.54 8.02 19.54
C SER A 139 -5.83 7.19 19.62
N GLU A 140 -5.74 5.86 19.53
CA GLU A 140 -6.88 4.95 19.72
C GLU A 140 -7.36 4.96 21.18
N ARG A 141 -6.42 4.95 22.12
CA ARG A 141 -6.72 5.05 23.56
C ARG A 141 -7.40 6.38 23.90
N GLY A 142 -6.92 7.50 23.37
CA GLY A 142 -7.53 8.82 23.60
C GLY A 142 -8.96 8.91 23.09
N VAL A 143 -9.24 8.38 21.89
CA VAL A 143 -10.62 8.30 21.34
C VAL A 143 -11.50 7.36 22.16
N GLY A 144 -10.96 6.25 22.66
CA GLY A 144 -11.67 5.32 23.54
C GLY A 144 -12.05 5.94 24.89
N LEU A 145 -11.17 6.76 25.46
CA LEU A 145 -11.42 7.47 26.72
C LEU A 145 -12.48 8.56 26.55
N ASP A 146 -12.37 9.41 25.52
CA ASP A 146 -13.36 10.45 25.23
C ASP A 146 -14.76 9.86 24.96
N SER A 147 -14.83 8.74 24.24
CA SER A 147 -16.11 8.06 24.00
C SER A 147 -16.68 7.35 25.23
N SER A 148 -15.84 6.98 26.20
CA SER A 148 -16.25 6.44 27.51
C SER A 148 -16.75 7.56 28.44
N GLU A 149 -16.03 8.68 28.54
CA GLU A 149 -16.44 9.86 29.32
C GLU A 149 -17.74 10.47 28.79
N ARG A 150 -17.91 10.55 27.47
CA ARG A 150 -19.15 11.05 26.85
C ARG A 150 -20.35 10.14 27.14
N LYS A 151 -20.12 8.83 27.37
CA LYS A 151 -21.16 7.89 27.80
C LYS A 151 -21.46 8.01 29.30
N SER A 152 -20.46 8.21 30.17
CA SER A 152 -20.69 8.40 31.61
C SER A 152 -21.46 9.69 31.89
N VAL A 153 -21.05 10.82 31.29
CA VAL A 153 -21.74 12.12 31.43
C VAL A 153 -23.19 12.05 30.94
N ARG A 154 -23.45 11.29 29.86
CA ARG A 154 -24.82 11.09 29.35
C ARG A 154 -25.65 10.18 30.25
N SER A 155 -25.02 9.26 30.99
CA SER A 155 -25.71 8.41 31.96
C SER A 155 -26.10 9.21 33.21
N ASP A 156 -25.16 9.98 33.77
CA ASP A 156 -25.42 10.84 34.94
C ASP A 156 -26.50 11.89 34.67
N GLY A 157 -26.51 12.48 33.46
CA GLY A 157 -27.56 13.42 33.06
C GLY A 157 -28.96 12.81 32.94
N LYS A 158 -29.08 11.49 32.74
CA LYS A 158 -30.37 10.79 32.71
C LYS A 158 -30.87 10.43 34.12
N GLU A 159 -29.97 10.14 35.05
CA GLU A 159 -30.32 9.84 36.45
C GLU A 159 -30.71 11.11 37.22
N GLY A 160 -30.05 12.25 36.97
CA GLY A 160 -30.41 13.54 37.58
C GLY A 160 -31.75 14.14 37.10
N GLY A 161 -32.27 13.72 35.94
CA GLY A 161 -33.50 14.25 35.36
C GLY A 161 -34.79 13.57 35.83
N PHE A 162 -34.72 12.41 36.48
CA PHE A 162 -35.91 11.63 36.87
C PHE A 162 -36.30 11.81 38.35
N GLY A 163 -35.43 12.42 39.18
CA GLY A 163 -35.69 12.67 40.60
C GLY A 163 -36.48 13.94 40.92
N GLY A 164 -36.63 14.87 39.97
CA GLY A 164 -37.23 16.20 40.22
C GLY A 164 -38.73 16.33 39.98
N VAL A 165 -39.40 15.34 39.36
CA VAL A 165 -40.79 15.48 38.89
C VAL A 165 -41.82 14.75 39.77
N LEU A 166 -41.38 13.98 40.79
CA LEU A 166 -42.29 13.21 41.65
C LEU A 166 -42.66 13.87 42.98
N ALA A 167 -42.19 15.09 43.27
CA ALA A 167 -42.44 15.76 44.55
C ALA A 167 -43.54 16.85 44.51
N GLU A 168 -44.11 17.18 43.35
CA GLU A 168 -45.00 18.36 43.21
C GLU A 168 -46.50 18.04 43.03
N HIS A 169 -46.91 16.77 43.19
CA HIS A 169 -48.30 16.36 42.97
C HIS A 169 -49.04 15.83 44.21
N ASP A 170 -48.46 15.98 45.41
CA ASP A 170 -49.04 15.56 46.69
C ASP A 170 -49.14 16.74 47.68
N GLU A 171 -49.72 17.87 47.27
CA GLU A 171 -49.98 18.98 48.19
C GLU A 171 -51.21 19.85 47.82
N ARG A 172 -52.22 19.26 47.17
CA ARG A 172 -53.56 19.89 47.04
C ARG A 172 -54.68 18.87 47.21
N VAL A 173 -55.02 18.59 48.47
CA VAL A 173 -56.35 18.12 48.92
C VAL A 173 -56.88 19.14 49.91
#